data_AF-B8L0X3-F1
#
_entry.id   AF-B8L0X3-F1
#
_cell.length_a   1.000
_cell.length_b   1.000
_cell.length_c   1.000
_cell.angle_alpha   90.00
_cell.angle_beta   90.00
_cell.angle_gamma   90.00
#
_symmetry.space_group_name_H-M   'P 1'
#
loop_
_entity.id
_entity.type
_entity.pdbx_description
1 polymer ?
#
loop_
_entity_poly.entity_id
_entity_poly.type
_entity_poly.pdbx_seq_one_letter_code
_entity_poly.pdbx_strand_id
1 'polypeptide(L)'
;MALFYNTISLHDGNRIVGADGRSNAADYKARAEMVLGDMAGFVDAVEKSGRRAMIVVVPEHGAALHGDRMQIPGMREIPSPSITHVPVGVKLVGMGAPAAGGPRHIPEPSSYLAVSELVSRVYALNAQSPPSERNWDSLLKGLPQTPSVSENEGAKVIDYGGKPWLQLQGSQTWSPYPEDAR
;
A
#
# COMPACT_ATOMS: atom_id res chain seq x y z
N MET A 1 -20.16 9.86 1.71
CA MET A 1 -19.36 9.74 2.94
C MET A 1 -18.02 9.14 2.57
N ALA A 2 -16.93 9.69 3.07
CA ALA A 2 -15.60 9.11 3.02
C ALA A 2 -15.12 8.93 4.46
N LEU A 3 -14.42 7.83 4.73
CA LEU A 3 -13.84 7.51 6.04
C LEU A 3 -12.36 7.24 5.85
N PHE A 4 -11.54 7.89 6.67
CA PHE A 4 -10.13 7.55 6.82
C PHE A 4 -9.97 6.74 8.10
N TYR A 5 -9.33 5.57 8.00
CA TYR A 5 -9.01 4.71 9.11
C TYR A 5 -7.51 4.42 9.07
N ASN A 6 -6.84 4.67 10.19
CA ASN A 6 -5.42 4.39 10.35
C ASN A 6 -5.25 3.30 11.42
N THR A 7 -4.30 2.40 11.19
CA THR A 7 -3.94 1.36 12.16
C THR A 7 -2.43 1.16 12.18
N ILE A 8 -1.90 0.99 13.39
CA ILE A 8 -0.49 0.77 13.67
C ILE A 8 -0.22 -0.65 14.18
N SER A 9 -1.15 -1.60 13.98
CA SER A 9 -1.03 -2.98 14.49
C SER A 9 0.25 -3.71 14.03
N LEU A 10 0.82 -3.31 12.90
CA LEU A 10 2.06 -3.86 12.35
C LEU A 10 3.32 -3.08 12.73
N HIS A 11 3.18 -2.01 13.50
CA HIS A 11 4.32 -1.23 13.99
C HIS A 11 5.25 -2.10 14.84
N ASP A 12 6.55 -1.79 14.78
CA ASP A 12 7.55 -2.49 15.57
C ASP A 12 7.36 -2.20 17.07
N GLY A 13 7.79 -3.13 17.92
CA GLY A 13 7.60 -3.07 19.37
C GLY A 13 6.21 -3.48 19.85
N ASN A 14 5.23 -3.68 18.96
CA ASN A 14 3.91 -4.19 19.33
C ASN A 14 4.00 -5.60 19.88
N ARG A 15 3.32 -5.83 21.01
CA ARG A 15 3.27 -7.11 21.71
C ARG A 15 1.86 -7.67 21.70
N ILE A 16 1.74 -9.00 21.67
CA ILE A 16 0.45 -9.66 21.87
C ILE A 16 0.32 -9.95 23.37
N VAL A 17 -0.82 -9.55 23.95
CA VAL A 17 -1.19 -9.88 25.33
C VAL A 17 -1.95 -11.20 25.30
N GLY A 18 -1.39 -12.22 25.95
CA GLY A 18 -2.03 -13.53 26.09
C GLY A 18 -3.21 -13.47 27.05
N ALA A 19 -4.04 -14.51 27.04
CA ALA A 19 -5.18 -14.67 27.95
C ALA A 19 -4.76 -14.73 29.44
N ASP A 20 -3.48 -15.00 29.71
CA ASP A 20 -2.83 -14.99 31.02
C ASP A 20 -2.31 -13.59 31.42
N GLY A 21 -2.57 -12.55 30.62
CA GLY A 21 -2.13 -11.18 30.83
C GLY A 21 -0.64 -10.95 30.55
N ARG A 22 0.10 -11.97 30.08
CA ARG A 22 1.52 -11.83 29.75
C ARG A 22 1.71 -11.25 28.36
N SER A 23 2.68 -10.36 28.23
CA SER A 23 2.99 -9.66 26.99
C SER A 23 4.22 -10.28 26.34
N ASN A 24 4.04 -10.89 25.18
CA ASN A 24 5.14 -11.47 24.42
C ASN A 24 5.44 -10.61 23.19
N ALA A 25 6.73 -10.50 22.84
CA ALA A 25 7.11 -9.97 21.53
C ALA A 25 6.40 -10.81 20.47
N ALA A 26 5.54 -10.18 19.68
CA ALA A 26 4.82 -10.88 18.64
C ALA A 26 5.68 -10.93 17.39
N ASP A 27 5.73 -12.08 16.74
CA ASP A 27 6.34 -12.17 15.42
C ASP A 27 5.53 -11.33 14.42
N TYR A 28 6.21 -10.63 13.50
CA TYR A 28 5.54 -9.77 12.52
C TYR A 28 4.55 -10.57 11.67
N LYS A 29 4.93 -11.79 11.27
CA LYS A 29 4.08 -12.66 10.45
C LYS A 29 2.75 -12.94 11.13
N ALA A 30 2.76 -13.33 12.40
CA ALA A 30 1.54 -13.61 13.17
C ALA A 30 0.64 -12.36 13.28
N ARG A 31 1.22 -11.17 13.49
CA ARG A 31 0.44 -9.91 13.49
C ARG A 31 -0.13 -9.58 12.10
N ALA A 32 0.65 -9.81 11.05
CA ALA A 32 0.21 -9.59 9.67
C ALA A 32 -0.95 -10.52 9.29
N GLU A 33 -0.88 -11.80 9.65
CA GLU A 33 -1.96 -12.77 9.45
C GLU A 33 -3.25 -12.33 10.17
N MET A 34 -3.14 -11.84 11.41
CA MET A 34 -4.29 -11.31 12.15
C MET A 34 -4.90 -10.09 11.47
N VAL A 35 -4.09 -9.08 11.11
CA VAL A 35 -4.57 -7.87 10.44
C VAL A 35 -5.23 -8.19 9.09
N LEU A 36 -4.62 -9.06 8.29
CA LEU A 36 -5.17 -9.47 7.00
C LEU A 36 -6.46 -10.28 7.17
N GLY A 37 -6.54 -11.13 8.20
CA GLY A 37 -7.75 -11.85 8.56
C GLY A 37 -8.89 -10.92 8.98
N ASP A 38 -8.60 -9.93 9.83
CA ASP A 38 -9.58 -8.93 10.26
C ASP A 38 -10.08 -8.08 9.08
N MET A 39 -9.18 -7.71 8.16
CA MET A 39 -9.53 -7.00 6.93
C MET A 39 -10.42 -7.84 6.01
N ALA A 40 -10.13 -9.13 5.86
CA ALA A 40 -10.98 -10.06 5.10
C ALA A 40 -12.38 -10.18 5.74
N GLY A 41 -12.44 -10.36 7.06
CA GLY A 41 -13.70 -10.39 7.80
C GLY A 41 -14.50 -9.09 7.69
N PHE A 42 -13.83 -7.94 7.68
CA PHE A 42 -14.47 -6.65 7.44
C PHE A 42 -15.08 -6.57 6.03
N VAL A 43 -14.34 -6.97 5.00
CA VAL A 43 -14.83 -7.01 3.62
C VAL A 43 -16.07 -7.89 3.51
N ASP A 44 -16.05 -9.09 4.11
CA ASP A 44 -17.19 -10.01 4.15
C ASP A 44 -18.41 -9.39 4.85
N ALA A 45 -18.19 -8.66 5.95
CA ALA A 45 -19.26 -7.98 6.66
C ALA A 45 -19.89 -6.86 5.82
N VAL A 46 -19.08 -6.10 5.07
CA VAL A 46 -19.58 -5.07 4.14
C VAL A 46 -20.36 -5.72 3.00
N GLU A 47 -19.89 -6.83 2.43
CA GLU A 47 -20.61 -7.58 1.40
C GLU A 47 -21.98 -8.07 1.91
N LYS A 48 -22.02 -8.69 3.09
CA LYS A 48 -23.26 -9.18 3.74
C LYS A 48 -24.22 -8.05 4.11
N SER A 49 -23.72 -6.84 4.34
CA SER A 49 -24.57 -5.68 4.64
C SER A 49 -25.40 -5.19 3.45
N GLY A 50 -25.09 -5.65 2.22
CA GLY A 50 -25.72 -5.17 0.99
C GLY A 50 -25.35 -3.71 0.63
N ARG A 51 -24.42 -3.10 1.37
CA ARG A 51 -23.96 -1.74 1.10
C ARG A 51 -23.00 -1.71 -0.09
N ARG A 52 -23.02 -0.59 -0.82
CA ARG A 52 -22.03 -0.29 -1.86
C ARG A 52 -20.86 0.45 -1.23
N ALA A 53 -19.65 -0.07 -1.39
CA ALA A 53 -18.44 0.55 -0.85
C ALA A 53 -17.26 0.38 -1.79
N MET A 54 -16.37 1.37 -1.80
CA MET A 54 -15.02 1.25 -2.35
C MET A 54 -14.08 1.20 -1.16
N ILE A 55 -13.38 0.09 -1.00
CA ILE A 55 -12.40 -0.13 0.06
C ILE A 55 -11.03 0.05 -0.57
N VAL A 56 -10.24 0.98 -0.03
CA VAL A 56 -8.88 1.29 -0.50
C VAL A 56 -7.93 1.03 0.66
N VAL A 57 -6.95 0.17 0.42
CA VAL A 57 -5.89 -0.18 1.38
C VAL A 57 -4.59 0.42 0.88
N VAL A 58 -4.02 1.34 1.67
CA VAL A 58 -2.76 2.02 1.35
C VAL A 58 -1.85 1.94 2.57
N PRO A 59 -0.82 1.08 2.56
CA PRO A 59 0.19 1.09 3.61
C PRO A 59 0.98 2.41 3.61
N GLU A 60 1.40 2.87 4.79
CA GLU A 60 2.22 4.09 4.91
C GLU A 60 3.63 3.86 4.35
N HIS A 61 4.26 2.78 4.81
CA HIS A 61 5.57 2.32 4.39
C HIS A 61 5.75 0.86 4.86
N GLY A 62 6.82 0.21 4.39
CA GLY A 62 7.24 -1.12 4.82
C GLY A 62 7.85 -1.12 6.22
N ALA A 63 7.80 -2.26 6.89
CA ALA A 63 8.28 -2.39 8.27
C ALA A 63 9.81 -2.54 8.40
N ALA A 64 10.55 -2.62 7.29
CA ALA A 64 11.99 -2.92 7.24
C ALA A 64 12.35 -4.25 7.93
N LEU A 65 11.56 -5.30 7.70
CA LEU A 65 11.76 -6.62 8.32
C LEU A 65 13.10 -7.26 7.98
N HIS A 66 13.57 -6.97 6.78
CA HIS A 66 14.91 -7.33 6.31
C HIS A 66 15.69 -6.03 6.18
N GLY A 67 16.90 -6.03 6.72
CA GLY A 67 17.87 -4.98 6.45
C GLY A 67 18.49 -5.12 5.06
N ASP A 68 19.38 -4.20 4.77
CA ASP A 68 20.26 -4.19 3.60
C ASP A 68 21.66 -3.71 4.00
N ARG A 69 22.50 -3.41 3.01
CA ARG A 69 23.89 -2.96 3.24
C ARG A 69 24.01 -1.62 3.93
N MET A 70 22.99 -0.76 3.84
CA MET A 70 22.97 0.57 4.45
C MET A 70 22.24 0.57 5.79
N GLN A 71 21.24 -0.31 5.97
CA GLN A 71 20.37 -0.28 7.13
C GLN A 71 20.11 -1.65 7.74
N ILE A 72 20.28 -1.75 9.06
CA ILE A 72 19.90 -2.95 9.82
C ILE A 72 18.37 -3.15 9.83
N PRO A 73 17.87 -4.39 10.05
CA PRO A 73 16.44 -4.63 10.20
C PRO A 73 15.79 -3.69 11.22
N GLY A 74 14.59 -3.22 10.92
CA GLY A 74 13.80 -2.28 11.73
C GLY A 74 14.16 -0.80 11.52
N MET A 75 15.35 -0.49 10.99
CA MET A 75 15.78 0.89 10.73
C MET A 75 15.14 1.44 9.45
N ARG A 76 14.67 2.70 9.50
CA ARG A 76 13.94 3.35 8.39
C ARG A 76 14.41 4.78 8.11
N GLU A 77 15.68 5.08 8.42
CA GLU A 77 16.24 6.43 8.21
C GLU A 77 16.41 6.78 6.72
N ILE A 78 16.53 5.79 5.83
CA ILE A 78 16.61 6.00 4.39
C ILE A 78 15.33 5.40 3.81
N PRO A 79 14.54 6.15 3.02
CA PRO A 79 13.31 5.64 2.45
C PRO A 79 13.61 4.78 1.20
N SER A 80 14.27 3.64 1.41
CA SER A 80 14.73 2.75 0.35
C SER A 80 13.57 2.09 -0.40
N PRO A 81 13.78 1.59 -1.64
CA PRO A 81 12.70 0.97 -2.42
C PRO A 81 12.05 -0.23 -1.71
N SER A 82 12.79 -0.98 -0.90
CA SER A 82 12.24 -2.11 -0.12
C SER A 82 11.26 -1.67 0.98
N ILE A 83 11.36 -0.40 1.42
CA ILE A 83 10.49 0.22 2.40
C ILE A 83 9.33 0.95 1.70
N THR A 84 9.57 1.63 0.58
CA THR A 84 8.54 2.50 -0.04
C THR A 84 7.72 1.81 -1.13
N HIS A 85 8.16 0.66 -1.64
CA HIS A 85 7.37 -0.17 -2.54
C HIS A 85 6.34 -0.98 -1.74
N VAL A 86 5.13 -0.44 -1.60
CA VAL A 86 4.06 -1.02 -0.77
C VAL A 86 2.90 -1.60 -1.59
N PRO A 87 2.24 -2.67 -1.11
CA PRO A 87 1.07 -3.23 -1.78
C PRO A 87 -0.16 -2.35 -1.56
N VAL A 88 -0.66 -1.71 -2.62
CA VAL A 88 -1.92 -0.95 -2.60
C VAL A 88 -3.04 -1.78 -3.23
N GLY A 89 -4.20 -1.83 -2.57
CA GLY A 89 -5.34 -2.63 -3.02
C GLY A 89 -6.64 -1.83 -3.06
N VAL A 90 -7.46 -2.05 -4.09
CA VAL A 90 -8.80 -1.47 -4.21
C VAL A 90 -9.82 -2.57 -4.45
N LYS A 91 -10.86 -2.60 -3.62
CA LYS A 91 -12.00 -3.53 -3.78
C LYS A 91 -13.31 -2.76 -3.86
N LEU A 92 -14.08 -3.04 -4.91
CA LEU A 92 -15.44 -2.53 -5.09
C LEU A 92 -16.44 -3.57 -4.58
N VAL A 93 -17.23 -3.20 -3.58
CA VAL A 93 -18.22 -4.06 -2.92
C VAL A 93 -19.62 -3.61 -3.33
N GLY A 94 -20.46 -4.55 -3.77
CA GLY A 94 -21.86 -4.30 -4.12
C GLY A 94 -22.07 -3.39 -5.34
N MET A 95 -21.06 -3.17 -6.18
CA MET A 95 -21.12 -2.19 -7.28
C MET A 95 -21.39 -2.81 -8.67
N GLY A 96 -21.50 -4.13 -8.79
CA GLY A 96 -21.74 -4.81 -10.06
C GLY A 96 -21.33 -6.28 -10.00
N ALA A 97 -21.27 -6.93 -11.15
CA ALA A 97 -20.79 -8.31 -11.24
C ALA A 97 -19.30 -8.39 -10.84
N PRO A 98 -18.88 -9.43 -10.09
CA PRO A 98 -17.47 -9.67 -9.81
C PRO A 98 -16.65 -9.77 -11.10
N ALA A 99 -15.42 -9.26 -11.08
CA ALA A 99 -14.51 -9.43 -12.21
C ALA A 99 -14.26 -10.93 -12.44
N ALA A 100 -14.54 -11.43 -13.65
CA ALA A 100 -14.47 -12.85 -13.99
C ALA A 100 -13.04 -13.43 -14.04
N GLY A 101 -12.02 -12.68 -13.62
CA GLY A 101 -10.60 -13.04 -13.81
C GLY A 101 -9.67 -12.67 -12.65
N GLY A 102 -10.19 -12.43 -11.45
CA GLY A 102 -9.38 -12.08 -10.28
C GLY A 102 -8.89 -10.61 -10.25
N PRO A 103 -7.91 -10.29 -9.38
CA PRO A 103 -7.37 -8.94 -9.26
C PRO A 103 -6.75 -8.42 -10.56
N ARG A 104 -7.00 -7.15 -10.88
CA ARG A 104 -6.31 -6.46 -11.97
C ARG A 104 -5.04 -5.82 -11.43
N HIS A 105 -3.90 -6.10 -12.05
CA HIS A 105 -2.61 -5.54 -11.67
C HIS A 105 -2.30 -4.29 -12.50
N ILE A 106 -1.79 -3.25 -11.82
CA ILE A 106 -1.26 -2.02 -12.43
C ILE A 106 0.27 -2.10 -12.30
N PRO A 107 1.00 -2.52 -13.35
CA PRO A 107 2.45 -2.64 -13.29
C PRO A 107 3.18 -1.30 -13.38
N GLU A 108 2.50 -0.24 -13.83
CA GLU A 108 3.11 1.06 -14.03
C GLU A 108 3.45 1.77 -12.70
N PRO A 109 4.56 2.54 -12.63
CA PRO A 109 4.92 3.31 -11.45
C PRO A 109 3.79 4.20 -10.97
N SER A 110 3.30 3.94 -9.76
CA SER A 110 2.08 4.56 -9.22
C SER A 110 2.32 5.11 -7.83
N SER A 111 1.62 6.19 -7.51
CA SER A 111 1.56 6.78 -6.16
C SER A 111 0.14 7.27 -5.87
N TYR A 112 -0.04 8.10 -4.85
CA TYR A 112 -1.35 8.55 -4.38
C TYR A 112 -2.23 9.21 -5.47
N LEU A 113 -1.63 9.82 -6.49
CA LEU A 113 -2.37 10.44 -7.60
C LEU A 113 -3.18 9.41 -8.41
N ALA A 114 -2.65 8.20 -8.60
CA ALA A 114 -3.37 7.12 -9.28
C ALA A 114 -4.58 6.64 -8.47
N VAL A 115 -4.45 6.60 -7.14
CA VAL A 115 -5.56 6.26 -6.22
C VAL A 115 -6.65 7.34 -6.29
N SER A 116 -6.26 8.62 -6.23
CA SER A 116 -7.20 9.75 -6.34
C SER A 116 -7.96 9.72 -7.66
N GLU A 117 -7.26 9.52 -8.77
CA GLU A 117 -7.86 9.39 -10.09
C GLU A 117 -8.82 8.20 -10.17
N LEU A 118 -8.45 7.04 -9.62
CA LEU A 118 -9.32 5.87 -9.62
C LEU A 118 -10.59 6.10 -8.80
N VAL A 119 -10.49 6.75 -7.64
CA VAL A 119 -11.66 7.15 -6.83
C VAL A 119 -12.58 8.07 -7.63
N SER A 120 -12.01 9.08 -8.31
CA SER A 120 -12.76 10.01 -9.16
C SER A 120 -13.50 9.28 -10.30
N ARG A 121 -12.79 8.38 -11.00
CA ARG A 121 -13.35 7.57 -12.10
C ARG A 121 -14.47 6.64 -11.65
N VAL A 122 -14.31 5.97 -10.50
CA VAL A 122 -15.35 5.11 -9.92
C VAL A 122 -16.58 5.92 -9.54
N TYR A 123 -16.39 7.11 -8.96
CA TYR A 123 -17.50 8.00 -8.63
C TYR A 123 -18.27 8.44 -9.89
N ALA A 124 -17.55 8.89 -10.92
CA ALA A 124 -18.13 9.32 -12.19
C ALA A 124 -18.90 8.17 -12.89
N LEU A 125 -18.29 6.99 -13.01
CA LEU A 125 -18.92 5.84 -13.67
C LEU A 125 -20.19 5.39 -12.93
N ASN A 126 -20.18 5.39 -11.59
CA ASN A 126 -21.36 5.05 -10.80
C ASN A 126 -22.51 6.04 -10.99
N ALA A 127 -22.21 7.32 -11.26
CA ALA A 127 -23.21 8.37 -11.50
C ALA A 127 -23.76 8.35 -12.93
N GLN A 128 -22.95 7.91 -13.91
CA GLN A 128 -23.28 7.99 -15.33
C GLN A 128 -23.91 6.71 -15.90
N SER A 129 -23.66 5.54 -15.29
CA SER A 129 -24.08 4.26 -15.87
C SER A 129 -24.75 3.33 -14.85
N PRO A 130 -25.82 2.61 -15.24
CA PRO A 130 -26.41 1.57 -14.42
C PRO A 130 -25.42 0.40 -14.26
N PRO A 131 -25.53 -0.42 -13.19
CA PRO A 131 -24.56 -1.49 -12.89
C PRO A 131 -24.28 -2.46 -14.05
N SER A 132 -25.26 -2.76 -14.89
CA SER A 132 -25.16 -3.69 -16.04
C SER A 132 -24.27 -3.19 -17.17
N GLU A 133 -24.01 -1.88 -17.25
CA GLU A 133 -23.29 -1.24 -18.36
C GLU A 133 -21.87 -0.79 -17.96
N ARG A 134 -21.47 -1.02 -16.70
CA ARG A 134 -20.21 -0.52 -16.16
C ARG A 134 -19.03 -1.32 -16.69
N ASN A 135 -18.16 -0.64 -17.43
CA ASN A 135 -16.86 -1.17 -17.84
C ASN A 135 -15.78 -0.80 -16.83
N TRP A 136 -15.59 -1.62 -15.80
CA TRP A 136 -14.58 -1.38 -14.76
C TRP A 136 -13.14 -1.38 -15.29
N ASP A 137 -12.84 -2.21 -16.29
CA ASP A 137 -11.50 -2.30 -16.87
C ASP A 137 -11.10 -1.02 -17.61
N SER A 138 -12.08 -0.26 -18.13
CA SER A 138 -11.81 1.04 -18.74
C SER A 138 -11.23 2.06 -17.77
N LEU A 139 -11.54 1.95 -16.47
CA LEU A 139 -11.08 2.88 -15.45
C LEU A 139 -9.58 2.76 -15.20
N LEU A 140 -8.97 1.63 -15.54
CA LEU A 140 -7.56 1.33 -15.31
C LEU A 140 -6.65 1.85 -16.43
N LYS A 141 -7.21 2.25 -17.58
CA LYS A 141 -6.45 2.71 -18.73
C LYS A 141 -5.90 4.11 -18.48
N GLY A 142 -4.58 4.31 -18.63
CA GLY A 142 -3.97 5.63 -18.52
C GLY A 142 -4.18 6.26 -17.15
N LEU A 143 -3.99 5.49 -16.08
CA LEU A 143 -3.83 6.06 -14.75
C LEU A 143 -2.55 6.92 -14.71
N PRO A 144 -2.53 8.01 -13.93
CA PRO A 144 -1.37 8.88 -13.83
C PRO A 144 -0.20 8.11 -13.20
N GLN A 145 0.93 8.11 -13.90
CA GLN A 145 2.16 7.50 -13.41
C GLN A 145 2.95 8.50 -12.59
N THR A 146 3.65 8.02 -11.56
CA THR A 146 4.52 8.84 -10.71
C THR A 146 5.88 8.16 -10.62
N PRO A 147 6.98 8.85 -10.97
CA PRO A 147 8.32 8.33 -10.78
C PRO A 147 8.57 7.92 -9.33
N SER A 148 9.41 6.91 -9.11
CA SER A 148 9.81 6.52 -7.76
C SER A 148 10.73 7.58 -7.17
N VAL A 149 10.15 8.37 -6.26
CA VAL A 149 10.83 9.39 -5.47
C VAL A 149 10.34 9.24 -4.04
N SER A 150 11.26 9.18 -3.09
CA SER A 150 10.95 9.05 -1.68
C SER A 150 11.85 9.95 -0.87
N GLU A 151 11.28 10.68 0.09
CA GLU A 151 12.00 11.68 0.88
C GLU A 151 11.53 11.62 2.34
N ASN A 152 12.48 11.80 3.24
CA ASN A 152 12.23 12.15 4.63
C ASN A 152 13.20 13.30 5.03
N GLU A 153 13.25 13.66 6.31
CA GLU A 153 14.14 14.70 6.81
C GLU A 153 15.63 14.45 6.47
N GLY A 154 16.07 13.20 6.53
CA GLY A 154 17.49 12.82 6.46
C GLY A 154 17.97 12.38 5.08
N ALA A 155 17.09 12.01 4.17
CA ALA A 155 17.46 11.38 2.91
C ALA A 155 16.40 11.51 1.81
N LYS A 156 16.89 11.54 0.57
CA LYS A 156 16.10 11.41 -0.66
C LYS A 156 16.58 10.19 -1.44
N VAL A 157 15.65 9.39 -1.91
CA VAL A 157 15.90 8.24 -2.79
C VAL A 157 15.10 8.43 -4.07
N ILE A 158 15.75 8.23 -5.21
CA ILE A 158 15.12 8.28 -6.54
C ILE A 158 15.49 7.04 -7.34
N ASP A 159 14.62 6.62 -8.26
CA ASP A 159 15.04 5.77 -9.37
C ASP A 159 15.59 6.66 -10.51
N TYR A 160 16.82 6.38 -10.94
CA TYR A 160 17.40 7.00 -12.13
C TYR A 160 18.06 5.94 -13.00
N GLY A 161 17.42 5.66 -14.14
CA GLY A 161 17.88 4.66 -15.09
C GLY A 161 17.68 3.22 -14.61
N GLY A 162 16.62 2.97 -13.85
CA GLY A 162 16.31 1.65 -13.28
C GLY A 162 17.24 1.25 -12.13
N LYS A 163 17.86 2.24 -11.48
CA LYS A 163 18.76 2.06 -10.35
C LYS A 163 18.43 3.08 -9.26
N PRO A 164 18.41 2.68 -7.98
CA PRO A 164 18.20 3.62 -6.90
C PRO A 164 19.43 4.50 -6.64
N TRP A 165 19.20 5.79 -6.44
CA TRP A 165 20.19 6.77 -6.04
C TRP A 165 19.78 7.44 -4.74
N LEU A 166 20.76 7.71 -3.88
CA LEU A 166 20.60 8.30 -2.56
C LEU A 166 21.27 9.68 -2.52
N GLN A 167 20.57 10.64 -1.94
CA GLN A 167 21.13 11.90 -1.47
C GLN A 167 20.80 12.06 0.01
N LEU A 168 21.82 12.21 0.85
CA LEU A 168 21.64 12.51 2.27
C LEU A 168 21.42 14.01 2.49
N GLN A 169 20.72 14.35 3.56
CA GLN A 169 20.49 15.73 3.98
C GLN A 169 21.83 16.46 4.13
N GLY A 170 21.92 17.67 3.57
CA GLY A 170 23.15 18.48 3.56
C GLY A 170 24.16 18.10 2.46
N SER A 171 24.00 16.96 1.79
CA SER A 171 24.83 16.58 0.64
C SER A 171 24.26 17.14 -0.67
N GLN A 172 25.11 17.73 -1.50
CA GLN A 172 24.78 18.07 -2.89
C GLN A 172 25.04 16.90 -3.87
N THR A 173 25.62 15.80 -3.37
CA THR A 173 26.04 14.65 -4.18
C THR A 173 25.03 13.53 -4.09
N TRP A 174 24.70 12.95 -5.24
CA TRP A 174 23.98 11.69 -5.36
C TRP A 174 24.95 10.54 -5.46
N SER A 175 24.70 9.46 -4.72
CA SER A 175 25.46 8.21 -4.78
C SER A 175 24.52 7.05 -5.11
N PRO A 176 24.97 6.01 -5.84
CA PRO A 176 24.20 4.79 -6.00
C PRO A 176 23.81 4.19 -4.64
N TYR A 177 22.56 3.80 -4.46
CA TYR A 177 22.15 3.06 -3.28
C TYR A 177 22.64 1.60 -3.41
N PRO A 178 23.34 1.03 -2.42
CA PRO A 178 23.87 -0.32 -2.55
C PRO A 178 22.75 -1.33 -2.41
N GLU A 179 22.35 -1.94 -3.53
CA GLU A 179 21.41 -3.06 -3.53
C GLU A 179 22.15 -4.38 -3.25
N ASP A 180 21.52 -5.26 -2.48
CA ASP A 180 21.91 -6.66 -2.47
C ASP A 180 21.51 -7.27 -3.82
N ALA A 181 22.43 -8.03 -4.43
CA ALA A 181 22.10 -8.88 -5.57
C ALA A 181 21.11 -9.94 -5.08
N ARG A 182 19.82 -9.72 -5.31
CA ARG A 182 18.76 -10.70 -5.03
C ARG A 182 18.57 -11.62 -6.23
#